data_AF-A0A640TZ23-F1
#
_entry.id   AF-A0A640TZ23-F1
#
_cell.length_a   1.000
_cell.length_b   1.000
_cell.length_c   1.000
_cell.angle_alpha   90.00
_cell.angle_beta   90.00
_cell.angle_gamma   90.00
#
_symmetry.space_group_name_H-M   'P 1'
#
loop_
_entity.id
_entity.type
_entity.pdbx_description
1 polymer ?
#
loop_
_entity_poly.entity_id
_entity_poly.type
_entity_poly.pdbx_seq_one_letter_code
_entity_poly.pdbx_strand_id
1 'polypeptide(L)'
;MPWTFDKSRLEVVGQLTNSEQATFDIFQNAIQSEGLHPAQAAARAGDTNYKRLLGDQFQIRLSQSSRATFLVLDDGGGNGRVEMLQLAGHT
;
A
#
# COMPACT_ATOMS: atom_id res chain seq x y z
N MET A 1 15.77 -6.73 8.20
CA MET A 1 15.36 -5.37 8.60
C MET A 1 13.85 -5.31 8.58
N PRO A 2 13.16 -4.56 9.45
CA PRO A 2 11.70 -4.45 9.35
C PRO A 2 11.27 -3.98 7.95
N TRP A 3 10.04 -4.31 7.54
CA TRP A 3 9.51 -3.79 6.28
C TRP A 3 9.56 -2.26 6.27
N THR A 4 9.94 -1.70 5.14
CA THR A 4 10.07 -0.24 4.97
C THR A 4 9.05 0.27 3.97
N PHE A 5 8.67 1.53 4.14
CA PHE A 5 7.68 2.20 3.30
C PHE A 5 8.32 3.40 2.61
N ASP A 6 8.22 3.45 1.28
CA ASP A 6 8.80 4.51 0.47
C ASP A 6 7.76 5.17 -0.43
N LYS A 7 7.71 6.51 -0.39
CA LYS A 7 6.80 7.36 -1.16
C LYS A 7 7.53 8.25 -2.18
N SER A 8 8.84 8.13 -2.33
CA SER A 8 9.65 8.99 -3.20
C SER A 8 9.20 8.99 -4.67
N ARG A 9 8.54 7.90 -5.11
CA ARG A 9 8.03 7.73 -6.48
C ARG A 9 6.50 7.80 -6.57
N LEU A 10 5.83 8.21 -5.49
CA LEU A 10 4.38 8.22 -5.41
C LEU A 10 3.79 9.32 -6.29
N GLU A 11 2.93 8.92 -7.23
CA GLU A 11 2.04 9.82 -7.96
C GLU A 11 0.65 9.86 -7.31
N VAL A 12 0.13 11.06 -7.05
CA VAL A 12 -1.22 11.26 -6.51
C VAL A 12 -2.12 11.77 -7.64
N VAL A 13 -3.01 10.92 -8.12
CA VAL A 13 -3.79 11.16 -9.36
C VAL A 13 -5.14 11.84 -9.05
N GLY A 14 -5.50 11.96 -7.78
CA GLY A 14 -6.77 12.54 -7.36
C GLY A 14 -6.76 12.96 -5.89
N GLN A 15 -7.88 13.53 -5.44
CA GLN A 15 -8.06 13.84 -4.03
C GLN A 15 -8.63 12.63 -3.30
N LEU A 16 -8.05 12.31 -2.15
CA LEU A 16 -8.61 11.33 -1.23
C LEU A 16 -9.67 11.99 -0.36
N THR A 17 -10.78 11.27 -0.18
CA THR A 17 -11.73 11.55 0.89
C THR A 17 -11.10 11.22 2.25
N ASN A 18 -11.68 11.74 3.34
CA ASN A 18 -11.20 11.46 4.69
C ASN A 18 -11.15 9.95 5.01
N SER A 19 -12.13 9.18 4.52
CA SER A 19 -12.17 7.73 4.73
C SER A 19 -11.06 7.02 3.96
N GLU A 20 -10.80 7.40 2.72
CA GLU A 20 -9.73 6.80 1.92
C GLU A 20 -8.34 7.14 2.48
N GLN A 21 -8.17 8.39 2.94
CA GLN A 21 -6.96 8.82 3.63
C GLN A 21 -6.75 8.02 4.92
N ALA A 22 -7.80 7.81 5.72
CA ALA A 22 -7.71 7.01 6.94
C ALA A 22 -7.30 5.55 6.65
N THR A 23 -7.87 4.92 5.62
CA THR A 23 -7.48 3.57 5.19
C THR A 23 -6.02 3.53 4.75
N PHE A 24 -5.59 4.51 3.95
CA PHE A 24 -4.20 4.60 3.50
C PHE A 24 -3.22 4.85 4.66
N ASP A 25 -3.62 5.68 5.63
CA ASP A 25 -2.80 5.96 6.81
C ASP A 25 -2.65 4.74 7.71
N ILE A 26 -3.69 3.92 7.88
CA ILE A 26 -3.57 2.65 8.61
C ILE A 26 -2.58 1.72 7.89
N PHE A 27 -2.69 1.61 6.56
CA PHE A 27 -1.80 0.79 5.74
C PHE A 27 -0.34 1.25 5.84
N GLN A 28 -0.07 2.55 5.67
CA GLN A 28 1.30 3.06 5.71
C GLN A 28 1.92 2.89 7.10
N ASN A 29 1.15 3.17 8.17
CA ASN A 29 1.67 3.19 9.54
C ASN A 29 1.97 1.77 10.01
N ALA A 30 1.13 0.80 9.61
CA ALA A 30 1.39 -0.62 9.83
C ALA A 30 2.73 -1.08 9.23
N ILE A 31 3.13 -0.54 8.07
CA ILE A 31 4.41 -0.89 7.45
C ILE A 31 5.54 -0.07 8.08
N GLN A 32 5.41 1.26 8.08
CA GLN A 32 6.48 2.18 8.47
C GLN A 32 6.81 2.14 9.97
N SER A 33 5.80 2.05 10.82
CA SER A 33 5.97 2.12 12.29
C SER A 33 6.09 0.73 12.91
N GLU A 34 5.41 -0.28 12.34
CA GLU A 34 5.35 -1.62 12.93
C GLU A 34 6.13 -2.67 12.13
N GLY A 35 6.64 -2.33 10.95
CA GLY A 35 7.43 -3.24 10.12
C GLY A 35 6.63 -4.39 9.54
N LEU A 36 5.30 -4.26 9.44
CA LEU A 36 4.43 -5.33 8.95
C LEU A 36 4.59 -5.57 7.45
N HIS A 37 4.41 -6.83 7.05
CA HIS A 37 4.32 -7.20 5.64
C HIS A 37 3.11 -6.50 5.00
N PRO A 38 3.17 -6.04 3.73
CA PRO A 38 2.09 -5.31 3.07
C PRO A 38 0.74 -6.04 3.09
N ALA A 39 0.73 -7.38 2.93
CA ALA A 39 -0.51 -8.16 3.07
C ALA A 39 -1.14 -8.07 4.48
N GLN A 40 -0.33 -8.04 5.54
CA GLN A 40 -0.81 -7.90 6.92
C GLN A 40 -1.29 -6.46 7.19
N ALA A 41 -0.55 -5.46 6.69
CA ALA A 41 -0.94 -4.06 6.76
C ALA A 41 -2.27 -3.81 6.03
N ALA A 42 -2.47 -4.45 4.87
CA ALA A 42 -3.70 -4.36 4.09
C ALA A 42 -4.90 -4.97 4.84
N ALA A 43 -4.70 -6.14 5.48
CA ALA A 43 -5.73 -6.76 6.32
C ALA A 43 -6.10 -5.87 7.52
N ARG A 44 -5.13 -5.16 8.10
CA ARG A 44 -5.36 -4.22 9.21
C ARG A 44 -6.10 -2.96 8.78
N ALA A 45 -5.84 -2.48 7.55
CA ALA A 45 -6.54 -1.35 6.96
C ALA A 45 -8.00 -1.67 6.58
N GLY A 46 -8.41 -2.95 6.59
CA GLY A 46 -9.78 -3.42 6.38
C GLY A 46 -9.95 -4.23 5.10
N ASP A 47 -11.14 -4.22 4.50
CA ASP A 47 -11.43 -4.88 3.22
C ASP A 47 -10.83 -4.12 2.01
N THR A 48 -9.51 -4.12 2.00
CA THR A 48 -8.68 -3.44 1.02
C THR A 48 -8.50 -4.23 -0.26
N ASN A 49 -9.04 -5.45 -0.40
CA ASN A 49 -8.87 -6.26 -1.61
C ASN A 49 -7.41 -6.29 -2.12
N TYR A 50 -6.49 -6.66 -1.22
CA TYR A 50 -5.06 -6.78 -1.52
C TYR A 50 -4.86 -7.73 -2.71
N LYS A 51 -4.35 -7.21 -3.82
CA LYS A 51 -4.26 -7.97 -5.06
C LYS A 51 -2.94 -7.74 -5.78
N ARG A 52 -2.35 -8.81 -6.29
CA ARG A 52 -1.22 -8.76 -7.23
C ARG A 52 -1.71 -8.37 -8.62
N LEU A 53 -1.07 -7.37 -9.23
CA LEU A 53 -1.37 -6.90 -10.58
C LEU A 53 -0.49 -7.60 -11.61
N LEU A 54 0.80 -7.27 -11.63
CA LEU A 54 1.78 -7.82 -12.56
C LEU A 54 3.15 -7.83 -11.89
N GLY A 55 3.91 -8.91 -12.03
CA GLY A 55 5.24 -9.01 -11.42
C GLY A 55 5.16 -8.68 -9.93
N ASP A 56 5.97 -7.76 -9.44
CA ASP A 56 5.99 -7.37 -8.03
C ASP A 56 5.08 -6.18 -7.71
N GLN A 57 4.19 -5.82 -8.63
CA GLN A 57 3.20 -4.76 -8.43
C GLN A 57 1.93 -5.30 -7.79
N PHE A 58 1.47 -4.61 -6.77
CA PHE A 58 0.27 -4.90 -6.00
C PHE A 58 -0.61 -3.66 -5.89
N GLN A 59 -1.86 -3.89 -5.48
CA GLN A 59 -2.80 -2.84 -5.16
C GLN A 59 -3.53 -3.12 -3.85
N ILE A 60 -3.98 -2.02 -3.24
CA ILE A 60 -5.07 -2.02 -2.27
C ILE A 60 -6.17 -1.06 -2.74
N ARG A 61 -7.41 -1.42 -2.42
CA ARG A 61 -8.61 -0.62 -2.55
C ARG A 61 -8.74 0.28 -1.32
N LEU A 62 -8.86 1.59 -1.56
CA LEU A 62 -9.19 2.58 -0.53
C LEU A 62 -10.71 2.82 -0.49
N SER A 63 -11.34 2.84 -1.67
CA SER A 63 -12.79 2.85 -1.86
C SER A 63 -13.15 2.14 -3.17
N GLN A 64 -14.44 2.05 -3.51
CA GLN A 64 -14.84 1.49 -4.81
C GLN A 64 -14.24 2.26 -6.00
N SER A 65 -13.99 3.56 -5.85
CA SER A 65 -13.49 4.43 -6.91
C SER A 65 -11.98 4.70 -6.81
N SER A 66 -11.33 4.33 -5.71
CA SER A 66 -9.95 4.72 -5.43
C SER A 66 -9.10 3.54 -4.98
N ARG A 67 -7.90 3.43 -5.57
CA ARG A 67 -6.90 2.40 -5.30
C ARG A 67 -5.53 3.04 -5.09
N ALA A 68 -4.72 2.36 -4.29
CA ALA A 68 -3.30 2.63 -4.17
C ALA A 68 -2.53 1.45 -4.78
N THR A 69 -1.52 1.74 -5.60
CA THR A 69 -0.64 0.73 -6.20
C THR A 69 0.79 0.92 -5.74
N PHE A 70 1.51 -0.18 -5.59
CA PHE A 70 2.85 -0.21 -5.04
C PHE A 70 3.62 -1.45 -5.51
N LEU A 71 4.94 -1.39 -5.45
CA LEU A 71 5.81 -2.54 -5.61
C LEU A 71 6.11 -3.16 -4.25
N VAL A 72 6.20 -4.49 -4.22
CA VAL A 72 6.64 -5.26 -3.06
C VAL A 72 8.00 -5.87 -3.39
N LEU A 73 9.05 -5.25 -2.87
CA LEU A 73 10.42 -5.73 -3.03
C LEU A 73 10.78 -6.61 -1.83
N ASP A 74 10.47 -7.91 -1.95
CA ASP A 74 10.76 -8.92 -0.94
C ASP A 74 12.20 -9.46 -1.11
N ASP A 75 12.95 -9.55 -0.02
CA ASP A 75 14.31 -10.11 -0.03
C ASP A 75 14.34 -11.65 0.15
N GLY A 76 13.18 -12.28 0.34
CA GLY A 76 13.01 -13.72 0.55
C GLY A 76 13.35 -14.18 1.97
N GLY A 77 13.79 -13.26 2.84
CA GLY A 77 14.17 -13.51 4.23
C GLY A 77 13.17 -12.96 5.25
N GLY A 78 11.95 -12.63 4.82
CA GLY A 78 10.90 -12.04 5.65
C GLY A 78 11.01 -10.52 5.81
N ASN A 79 11.89 -9.87 5.03
CA ASN A 79 12.03 -8.42 5.00
C ASN A 79 11.71 -7.89 3.60
N GLY A 80 11.50 -6.58 3.51
CA GLY A 80 11.32 -5.98 2.21
C GLY A 80 11.03 -4.49 2.26
N ARG A 81 10.70 -3.95 1.10
CA ARG A 81 10.31 -2.56 0.92
C ARG A 81 9.05 -2.47 0.08
N VAL A 82 8.14 -1.61 0.52
CA VAL A 82 6.98 -1.18 -0.24
C VAL A 82 7.34 0.13 -0.92
N GLU A 83 7.37 0.14 -2.25
CA GLU A 83 7.52 1.38 -3.02
C GLU A 83 6.17 1.81 -3.57
N MET A 84 5.66 2.95 -3.11
CA MET A 84 4.42 3.51 -3.62
C MET A 84 4.60 4.02 -5.06
N LEU A 85 3.68 3.63 -5.93
CA LEU A 85 3.63 4.07 -7.33
C LEU A 85 2.52 5.08 -7.55
N GLN A 86 1.30 4.75 -7.13
CA GLN A 86 0.12 5.58 -7.38
C GLN A 86 -0.84 5.58 -6.21
N LEU A 87 -1.49 6.72 -5.97
CA LEU A 87 -2.55 6.91 -4.98
C LEU A 87 -3.73 7.64 -5.61
N ALA A 88 -4.94 7.35 -5.12
CA ALA A 88 -6.19 7.96 -5.59
C ALA A 88 -6.55 7.68 -7.06
N GLY A 89 -5.99 6.62 -7.67
CA GLY A 89 -6.30 6.26 -9.04
C GLY A 89 -7.40 5.19 -9.14
N HIS A 90 -7.98 5.07 -10.33
CA HIS A 90 -8.86 3.96 -10.70
C HIS A 90 -8.15 3.09 -11.73
N THR A 91 -7.62 1.95 -11.29
CA THR A 91 -7.05 0.92 -12.20
C THR A 91 -8.13 0.01 -12.75
#